data_AF-A0A417VME6-F1
#
_entry.id   AF-A0A417VME6-F1
#
_cell.length_a   1.000
_cell.length_b   1.000
_cell.length_c   1.000
_cell.angle_alpha   90.00
_cell.angle_beta   90.00
_cell.angle_gamma   90.00
#
_symmetry.space_group_name_H-M   'P 1'
#
loop_
_entity.id
_entity.type
_entity.pdbx_description
1 polymer ?
#
loop_
_entity_poly.entity_id
_entity_poly.type
_entity_poly.pdbx_seq_one_letter_code
_entity_poly.pdbx_strand_id
1 'polypeptide(L)'
;MRAKKREFKKKVVLSTGSIFVCTCIVALIFSWNEKPTEVFTYIIPTAGGVFGAAVIWYLKAVQLENGIKIQLGMIKKLIDLGEENPAEEIKERTIQKMKDKTEALIDEALEPTEIQNF
;
A
#
# COMPACT_ATOMS: atom_id res chain seq x y z
N MET A 1 -17.22 -6.73 -25.56
CA MET A 1 -15.89 -6.65 -24.90
C MET A 1 -16.05 -5.97 -23.54
N ARG A 2 -15.98 -6.69 -22.41
CA ARG A 2 -16.01 -6.07 -21.07
C ARG A 2 -14.71 -5.29 -20.91
N ALA A 3 -14.77 -3.96 -20.87
CA ALA A 3 -13.63 -3.14 -20.53
C ALA A 3 -13.10 -3.64 -19.18
N LYS A 4 -11.91 -4.24 -19.20
CA LYS A 4 -11.18 -4.70 -18.03
C LYS A 4 -10.99 -3.45 -17.17
N LYS A 5 -11.84 -3.24 -16.15
CA LYS A 5 -11.79 -2.07 -15.26
C LYS A 5 -10.35 -1.94 -14.81
N ARG A 6 -9.64 -0.96 -15.35
CA ARG A 6 -8.24 -0.72 -15.04
C ARG A 6 -8.20 -0.58 -13.53
N GLU A 7 -7.54 -1.52 -12.86
CA GLU A 7 -7.66 -1.66 -11.41
C GLU A 7 -7.38 -0.31 -10.77
N PHE A 8 -8.34 0.18 -9.98
CA PHE A 8 -8.31 1.53 -9.41
C PHE A 8 -6.94 1.86 -8.82
N LYS A 9 -6.32 0.85 -8.18
CA LYS A 9 -4.98 0.89 -7.62
C LYS A 9 -3.89 1.28 -8.65
N LYS A 10 -3.89 0.65 -9.83
CA LYS A 10 -2.96 0.98 -10.93
C LYS A 10 -3.23 2.37 -11.51
N LYS A 11 -4.49 2.78 -11.57
CA LYS A 11 -4.87 4.12 -12.06
C LYS A 11 -4.32 5.22 -11.15
N VAL A 12 -4.42 5.03 -9.83
CA VAL A 12 -3.90 5.98 -8.83
C VAL A 12 -2.38 6.14 -8.99
N VAL A 13 -1.63 5.04 -9.02
CA VAL A 13 -0.16 5.09 -9.17
C VAL A 13 0.27 5.77 -10.47
N LEU A 14 -0.41 5.46 -11.58
CA LEU A 14 -0.08 6.09 -12.87
C LEU A 14 -0.43 7.58 -12.89
N SER A 15 -1.52 7.98 -12.24
CA SER A 15 -1.92 9.38 -12.16
C SER A 15 -0.93 10.19 -11.31
N THR A 16 -0.56 9.70 -10.13
CA THR A 16 0.39 10.39 -9.25
C THR A 16 1.80 10.43 -9.85
N GLY A 17 2.21 9.34 -10.52
CA GLY A 17 3.48 9.30 -11.27
C GLY A 17 3.51 10.29 -12.43
N SER A 18 2.41 10.40 -13.19
CA SER A 18 2.30 11.38 -14.27
C SER A 18 2.41 12.82 -13.74
N ILE A 19 1.77 13.13 -12.60
CA ILE A 19 1.86 14.45 -11.97
C ILE A 19 3.31 14.76 -11.58
N PHE A 20 4.00 13.81 -10.94
CA PHE A 20 5.40 13.98 -10.55
C PHE A 20 6.31 14.27 -11.76
N VAL A 21 6.18 13.49 -12.84
CA VAL A 21 6.97 13.69 -14.06
C VAL A 21 6.66 15.04 -14.71
N CYS A 22 5.38 15.42 -14.80
CA CYS A 22 4.99 16.73 -15.33
C CYS A 22 5.59 17.87 -14.50
N THR A 23 5.55 17.79 -13.17
CA THR A 23 6.18 18.78 -12.29
C THR A 23 7.69 18.92 -12.59
N CYS A 24 8.41 17.81 -12.74
CA CYS A 24 9.84 17.83 -13.09
C CYS A 24 10.08 18.50 -14.46
N ILE A 25 9.26 18.20 -15.47
CA ILE A 25 9.38 18.81 -16.80
C ILE A 25 9.15 20.32 -16.74
N VAL A 26 8.11 20.77 -16.02
CA VAL A 26 7.82 22.20 -15.87
C VAL A 26 8.96 22.92 -15.14
N ALA A 27 9.52 22.30 -14.09
CA ALA A 27 10.68 22.84 -13.38
C ALA A 27 11.90 23.00 -14.30
N LEU A 28 12.16 22.02 -15.17
CA LEU A 28 13.24 22.09 -16.16
C LEU A 28 13.02 23.22 -17.17
N ILE A 29 11.79 23.39 -17.67
CA ILE A 29 11.45 24.48 -18.60
C ILE A 29 11.63 25.84 -17.91
N PHE A 30 11.23 25.98 -16.65
CA PHE A 30 11.42 27.22 -15.89
C PHE A 30 12.89 27.52 -15.67
N SER A 31 13.69 26.52 -15.29
CA SER A 31 15.14 26.62 -15.14
C SER A 31 15.82 27.04 -16.46
N TRP A 32 15.41 26.44 -17.59
CA TRP A 32 15.94 26.77 -18.91
C TRP A 32 15.64 28.22 -19.32
N ASN A 33 14.52 28.79 -18.87
CA ASN A 33 14.14 30.17 -19.14
C ASN A 33 14.63 31.15 -18.05
N GLU A 34 15.56 30.73 -17.18
CA GLU A 34 16.11 31.54 -16.07
C GLU A 34 15.03 32.14 -15.14
N LYS A 35 13.88 31.46 -15.04
CA LYS A 35 12.78 31.87 -14.15
C LYS A 35 13.02 31.36 -12.74
N PRO A 36 12.48 32.02 -11.71
CA PRO A 36 12.61 31.57 -10.33
C PRO A 36 12.03 30.15 -10.16
N THR A 37 12.86 29.21 -9.69
CA THR A 37 12.50 27.79 -9.49
C THR A 37 12.29 27.43 -8.03
N GLU A 38 12.34 28.39 -7.11
CA GLU A 38 12.22 28.19 -5.67
C GLU A 38 10.95 27.41 -5.30
N VAL A 39 9.83 27.67 -5.97
CA VAL A 39 8.57 26.97 -5.71
C VAL A 39 8.68 25.45 -5.94
N PHE A 40 9.53 25.00 -6.88
CA PHE A 40 9.71 23.58 -7.18
C PHE A 40 10.49 22.84 -6.11
N THR A 41 11.25 23.54 -5.25
CA THR A 41 11.93 22.93 -4.09
C THR A 41 10.95 22.31 -3.10
N TYR A 42 9.72 22.81 -3.04
CA TYR A 42 8.64 22.23 -2.23
C TYR A 42 7.79 21.26 -3.03
N ILE A 43 7.42 21.63 -4.26
CA ILE A 43 6.47 20.85 -5.07
C ILE A 43 7.08 19.50 -5.49
N ILE A 44 8.37 19.44 -5.87
CA ILE A 44 8.99 18.20 -6.33
C ILE A 44 9.06 17.17 -5.19
N PRO A 45 9.56 17.47 -3.97
CA PRO A 45 9.51 16.53 -2.86
C PRO A 45 8.10 16.11 -2.47
N THR A 46 7.13 17.04 -2.44
CA THR A 46 5.74 16.71 -2.10
C THR A 46 5.13 15.76 -3.15
N ALA A 47 5.25 16.07 -4.44
CA ALA A 47 4.73 15.23 -5.51
C ALA A 47 5.42 13.86 -5.56
N GLY A 48 6.75 13.83 -5.32
CA GLY A 48 7.53 12.59 -5.22
C GLY A 48 7.09 11.73 -4.03
N GLY A 49 6.85 12.35 -2.87
CA GLY A 49 6.34 11.68 -1.68
C GLY A 49 4.95 11.08 -1.90
N VAL A 50 4.02 11.83 -2.51
CA VAL A 50 2.68 11.33 -2.86
C VAL A 50 2.75 10.16 -3.84
N PHE A 51 3.65 10.22 -4.83
CA PHE A 51 3.87 9.11 -5.75
C PHE A 51 4.44 7.87 -5.03
N GLY A 52 5.46 8.05 -4.18
CA GLY A 52 6.03 6.97 -3.38
C GLY A 52 5.00 6.29 -2.47
N ALA A 53 4.19 7.09 -1.76
CA ALA A 53 3.09 6.58 -0.94
C ALA A 53 2.07 5.77 -1.76
N ALA A 54 1.70 6.25 -2.95
CA ALA A 54 0.80 5.54 -3.85
C ALA A 54 1.37 4.18 -4.31
N VAL A 55 2.68 4.11 -4.60
CA VAL A 55 3.37 2.86 -4.97
C VAL A 55 3.38 1.87 -3.80
N ILE A 56 3.74 2.32 -2.60
CA ILE A 56 3.74 1.46 -1.40
C ILE A 56 2.34 0.93 -1.11
N TRP A 57 1.33 1.80 -1.20
CA TRP A 57 -0.06 1.41 -1.03
C TRP A 57 -0.49 0.35 -2.06
N TYR A 58 -0.13 0.54 -3.34
CA TYR A 58 -0.39 -0.45 -4.37
C TYR A 58 0.24 -1.81 -4.04
N LEU A 59 1.51 -1.83 -3.64
CA LEU A 59 2.22 -3.07 -3.29
C LEU A 59 1.56 -3.79 -2.11
N LYS A 60 1.25 -3.07 -1.02
CA LYS A 60 0.54 -3.63 0.14
C LYS A 60 -0.82 -4.19 -0.27
N ALA A 61 -1.55 -3.48 -1.12
CA ALA A 61 -2.87 -3.89 -1.56
C ALA A 61 -2.83 -5.12 -2.49
N VAL A 62 -1.75 -5.34 -3.24
CA VAL A 62 -1.53 -6.56 -4.04
C VAL A 62 -1.10 -7.73 -3.14
N GLN A 63 -0.24 -7.49 -2.13
CA GLN A 63 0.15 -8.50 -1.15
C GLN A 63 -1.07 -9.04 -0.38
N LEU A 64 -1.97 -8.16 0.05
CA LEU A 64 -3.22 -8.56 0.70
C LEU A 64 -4.12 -9.42 -0.22
N GLU A 65 -4.31 -9.02 -1.47
CA GLU A 65 -5.10 -9.82 -2.42
C GLU A 65 -4.50 -11.22 -2.65
N ASN A 66 -3.18 -11.30 -2.78
CA ASN A 66 -2.50 -12.58 -2.97
C ASN A 66 -2.58 -13.43 -1.69
N GLY A 67 -2.42 -12.83 -0.50
CA GLY A 67 -2.59 -13.51 0.78
C GLY A 67 -3.99 -14.11 0.95
N ILE A 68 -5.03 -13.34 0.62
CA ILE A 68 -6.43 -13.82 0.65
C ILE A 68 -6.65 -14.97 -0.33
N LYS A 69 -6.11 -14.89 -1.55
CA LYS A 69 -6.22 -15.97 -2.55
C LYS A 69 -5.54 -17.26 -2.08
N ILE A 70 -4.38 -17.15 -1.44
CA ILE A 70 -3.67 -18.31 -0.87
C ILE A 70 -4.51 -18.94 0.25
N GLN A 71 -5.05 -18.13 1.18
CA GLN A 71 -5.91 -18.63 2.26
C GLN A 71 -7.17 -19.31 1.72
N LEU A 72 -7.85 -18.72 0.74
CA LEU A 72 -9.00 -19.34 0.06
C LEU A 72 -8.63 -20.66 -0.61
N GLY A 73 -7.46 -20.73 -1.26
CA GLY A 73 -6.96 -21.96 -1.88
C GLY A 73 -6.67 -23.06 -0.86
N MET A 74 -6.12 -22.71 0.30
CA MET A 74 -5.91 -23.66 1.40
C MET A 74 -7.23 -24.17 1.96
N ILE A 75 -8.20 -23.27 2.23
CA ILE A 75 -9.54 -23.65 2.71
C ILE A 75 -10.22 -24.59 1.72
N LYS A 76 -10.15 -24.29 0.41
CA LYS A 76 -10.74 -25.14 -0.62
C LYS A 76 -10.10 -26.53 -0.66
N LYS A 77 -8.77 -26.63 -0.51
CA LYS A 77 -8.07 -27.91 -0.40
C LYS A 77 -8.52 -28.73 0.82
N LEU A 78 -8.67 -28.09 1.98
CA LEU A 78 -9.14 -28.74 3.21
C LEU A 78 -10.55 -29.30 3.07
N ILE A 79 -11.45 -28.53 2.44
CA ILE A 79 -12.82 -28.96 2.14
C ILE A 79 -12.82 -30.14 1.16
N ASP A 80 -12.02 -30.08 0.09
CA ASP A 80 -11.93 -31.14 -0.92
C ASP A 80 -11.30 -32.44 -0.36
N LEU A 81 -10.46 -32.33 0.69
CA LEU A 81 -9.87 -33.48 1.39
C LEU A 81 -10.86 -34.18 2.35
N GLY A 82 -12.09 -33.69 2.48
CA GLY A 82 -13.13 -34.33 3.30
C GLY A 82 -12.83 -34.30 4.80
N GLU A 83 -11.92 -33.43 5.24
CA GLU A 83 -11.67 -33.20 6.65
C GLU A 83 -12.58 -32.06 7.11
N GLU A 84 -13.76 -32.37 7.67
CA GLU A 84 -14.63 -31.34 8.30
C GLU A 84 -14.01 -30.75 9.59
N ASN A 85 -12.98 -31.39 10.15
CA ASN A 85 -12.37 -31.03 11.44
C ASN A 85 -11.24 -29.95 11.41
N PRO A 86 -10.28 -29.92 10.45
CA PRO A 86 -9.16 -28.97 10.44
C PRO A 86 -9.50 -27.59 9.87
N ALA A 87 -10.64 -27.42 9.19
CA ALA A 87 -11.09 -26.11 8.72
C ALA A 87 -11.50 -25.19 9.89
N GLU A 88 -12.07 -25.76 10.95
CA GLU A 88 -12.38 -25.04 12.19
C GLU A 88 -11.10 -24.69 12.96
N GLU A 89 -10.19 -25.65 13.13
CA GLU A 89 -8.93 -25.45 13.85
C GLU A 89 -8.04 -24.40 13.17
N ILE A 90 -7.96 -24.40 11.83
CA ILE A 90 -7.17 -23.43 11.07
C ILE A 90 -7.81 -22.04 11.11
N LYS A 91 -9.15 -21.96 11.13
CA LYS A 91 -9.88 -20.70 11.26
C LYS A 91 -9.66 -20.10 12.65
N GLU A 92 -9.74 -20.89 13.71
CA GLU A 92 -9.43 -20.46 15.08
C GLU A 92 -7.97 -20.03 15.23
N ARG A 93 -7.01 -20.80 14.72
CA ARG A 93 -5.58 -20.43 14.75
C ARG A 93 -5.30 -19.14 13.98
N THR A 94 -6.02 -18.91 12.87
CA THR A 94 -5.86 -17.69 12.07
C THR A 94 -6.49 -16.48 12.76
N ILE A 95 -7.65 -16.65 13.41
CA ILE A 95 -8.28 -15.60 14.22
C ILE A 95 -7.39 -15.23 15.41
N GLN A 96 -6.81 -16.23 16.09
CA GLN A 96 -5.90 -16.00 17.21
C GLN A 96 -4.65 -15.25 16.76
N LYS A 97 -4.00 -15.67 15.66
CA LYS A 97 -2.87 -14.92 15.08
C LYS A 97 -3.22 -13.49 14.68
N MET A 98 -4.44 -13.23 14.21
CA MET A 98 -4.88 -11.86 13.90
C MET A 98 -5.14 -11.04 15.17
N LYS A 99 -5.66 -11.65 16.23
CA LYS A 99 -5.79 -11.01 17.56
C LYS A 99 -4.42 -10.65 18.13
N ASP A 100 -3.51 -11.62 18.23
CA ASP A 100 -2.18 -11.40 18.80
C ASP A 100 -1.41 -10.30 18.05
N LYS A 101 -1.55 -10.26 16.71
CA LYS A 101 -0.91 -9.23 15.88
C LYS A 101 -1.57 -7.86 16.03
N THR A 102 -2.86 -7.82 16.32
CA THR A 102 -3.57 -6.56 16.60
C THR A 102 -3.20 -6.03 17.97
N GLU A 103 -3.08 -6.91 18.97
CA GLU A 103 -2.66 -6.58 20.33
C GLU A 103 -1.23 -6.04 20.34
N ALA A 104 -0.31 -6.67 19.62
CA ALA A 104 1.06 -6.17 19.45
C ALA A 104 1.12 -4.78 18.76
N LEU A 105 0.25 -4.51 17.78
CA LEU A 105 0.17 -3.19 17.13
C LEU A 105 -0.46 -2.14 18.04
N ILE A 106 -1.36 -2.53 18.94
CA ILE A 106 -1.96 -1.64 19.94
C ILE A 106 -0.93 -1.32 21.01
N ASP A 107 -0.17 -2.30 21.48
CA ASP A 107 0.92 -2.09 22.43
C ASP A 107 2.02 -1.21 21.84
N GLU A 108 2.42 -1.44 20.58
CA GLU A 108 3.38 -0.57 19.86
C GLU A 108 2.85 0.87 19.70
N ALA A 109 1.52 1.05 19.54
CA ALA A 109 0.91 2.37 19.46
C ALA A 109 0.67 3.03 20.83
N LEU A 110 0.67 2.25 21.91
CA LEU A 110 0.54 2.70 23.30
C LEU A 110 1.90 2.95 23.96
N GLU A 111 3.00 2.44 23.41
CA GLU A 111 4.33 2.88 23.79
C GLU A 111 4.49 4.37 23.45
N PRO A 112 4.70 5.24 24.45
CA PRO A 112 4.88 6.65 24.20
C PRO A 112 6.16 6.82 23.37
N THR A 113 6.02 7.30 22.13
CA THR A 113 7.16 7.85 21.39
C THR A 113 7.85 8.86 22.30
N GLU A 114 9.04 8.54 22.79
CA GLU A 114 9.89 9.48 23.50
C GLU A 114 10.08 10.69 22.58
N ILE A 115 9.41 11.78 22.93
CA ILE A 115 9.64 13.08 22.30
C ILE A 115 11.07 13.46 22.67
N GLN A 116 12.02 13.22 21.76
CA GLN A 116 13.33 13.84 21.83
C GLN A 116 13.12 15.34 21.66
N ASN A 117 13.03 16.04 22.79
CA ASN A 117 13.10 17.50 22.86
C ASN A 117 14.46 17.93 22.29
N PHE A 118 14.43 18.62 21.15
CA PHE A 118 15.54 19.42 20.63
C PHE A 118 15.09 20.88 20.56
#